data_AF-A0A0C7NZY4-F1
#
_entry.id   AF-A0A0C7NZY4-F1
#
_cell.length_a   1.000
_cell.length_b   1.000
_cell.length_c   1.000
_cell.angle_alpha   90.00
_cell.angle_beta   90.00
_cell.angle_gamma   90.00
#
_symmetry.space_group_name_H-M   'P 1'
#
loop_
_entity.id
_entity.type
_entity.pdbx_description
1 polymer ?
#
loop_
_entity_poly.entity_id
_entity_poly.type
_entity_poly.pdbx_seq_one_letter_code
_entity_poly.pdbx_strand_id
1 'polypeptide(L)'
;MAEYEVFDPVDPNDEFKEYSNDRKHRWRNIIILVIIIAVGAYLLTGVYQVGPSEVALVKTFGAYSSTTGPGIHLHLPYPFQSHVIVDVRTINKIEIGFRTTSSGRTTSYVFVEEEAEMITGDQNIISIEAIVQYRVSDPVDYAFNVIQGDDLVKLTSESVLREMVALLELEKVLTTERDKVAMETARRIQEIMNDYEAGIQIENVYLQDVTPPDPVVPAFDDVNNARQDQQTSINEAQRYANDVIPRAEGEAVKILNDAQAYAYEQISKATGEAERFRIMLEEYRKSEEITKNRLILDSIQKMLENSKIKVISEKGDTLNFINIAEVMGDD
;
A
#
# COMPACT_ATOMS: atom_id res chain seq x y z
N MET A 1 62.38 93.80 -63.85
CA MET A 1 61.02 93.67 -64.40
C MET A 1 60.77 92.18 -64.50
N ALA A 2 59.94 91.68 -63.58
CA ALA A 2 59.34 90.35 -63.42
C ALA A 2 60.12 89.09 -63.88
N GLU A 3 60.60 88.32 -62.89
CA GLU A 3 60.73 86.86 -62.96
C GLU A 3 59.42 86.23 -63.39
N TYR A 4 59.48 85.29 -64.33
CA TYR A 4 58.38 84.36 -64.60
C TYR A 4 58.80 82.98 -64.07
N GLU A 5 58.08 82.54 -63.05
CA GLU A 5 58.17 81.20 -62.48
C GLU A 5 57.79 80.15 -63.52
N VAL A 6 58.59 79.08 -63.56
CA VAL A 6 58.34 77.89 -64.34
C VAL A 6 57.17 77.14 -63.69
N PHE A 7 56.05 77.07 -64.42
CA PHE A 7 54.87 76.32 -64.02
C PHE A 7 55.13 74.83 -64.23
N ASP A 8 55.37 74.10 -63.14
CA ASP A 8 55.46 72.64 -63.16
C ASP A 8 54.04 72.06 -63.30
N PRO A 9 53.73 71.27 -64.35
CA PRO A 9 52.42 70.68 -64.49
C PRO A 9 52.23 69.59 -63.44
N VAL A 10 51.28 69.79 -62.52
CA VAL A 10 50.78 68.74 -61.62
C VAL A 10 50.24 67.59 -62.49
N ASP A 11 50.88 66.42 -62.38
CA ASP A 11 50.47 65.20 -63.09
C ASP A 11 49.08 64.77 -62.59
N PRO A 12 48.04 64.76 -63.45
CA PRO A 12 46.70 64.36 -63.03
C PRO A 12 46.65 62.89 -62.57
N ASN A 13 47.65 62.06 -62.88
CA ASN A 13 47.67 60.66 -62.46
C ASN A 13 47.91 60.42 -60.96
N ASP A 14 48.43 61.40 -60.21
CA ASP A 14 48.65 61.22 -58.76
C ASP A 14 47.35 61.37 -57.95
N GLU A 15 46.44 62.28 -58.33
CA GLU A 15 45.10 62.37 -57.72
C GLU A 15 44.23 61.13 -58.01
N PHE A 16 44.31 60.55 -59.22
CA PHE A 16 43.56 59.34 -59.57
C PHE A 16 44.09 58.08 -58.88
N LYS A 17 45.39 58.01 -58.56
CA LYS A 17 45.98 56.90 -57.78
C LYS A 17 45.56 56.95 -56.32
N GLU A 18 45.47 58.14 -55.72
CA GLU A 18 45.06 58.33 -54.33
C GLU A 18 43.56 57.97 -54.13
N TYR A 19 42.67 58.43 -55.02
CA TYR A 19 41.24 58.08 -54.99
C TYR A 19 40.92 56.60 -55.30
N SER A 20 41.78 55.91 -56.05
CA SER A 20 41.64 54.48 -56.36
C SER A 20 42.04 53.60 -55.17
N ASN A 21 43.13 53.95 -54.49
CA ASN A 21 43.60 53.21 -53.32
C ASN A 21 42.61 53.30 -52.15
N ASP A 22 41.99 54.45 -51.93
CA ASP A 22 40.99 54.62 -50.86
C ASP A 22 39.75 53.76 -51.05
N ARG A 23 39.23 53.61 -52.28
CA ARG A 23 38.12 52.67 -52.54
C ARG A 23 38.56 51.23 -52.31
N LYS A 24 39.74 50.83 -52.78
CA LYS A 24 40.25 49.46 -52.60
C LYS A 24 40.48 49.13 -51.11
N HIS A 25 40.96 50.08 -50.31
CA HIS A 25 41.13 49.93 -48.87
C HIS A 25 39.78 49.89 -48.12
N ARG A 26 38.79 50.69 -48.52
CA ARG A 26 37.43 50.65 -47.94
C ARG A 26 36.73 49.32 -48.19
N TRP A 27 36.80 48.76 -49.40
CA TRP A 27 36.24 47.44 -49.70
C TRP A 27 36.98 46.32 -48.96
N ARG A 28 38.30 46.39 -48.84
CA ARG A 28 39.08 45.45 -48.01
C ARG A 28 38.64 45.48 -46.54
N ASN A 29 38.44 46.68 -45.97
CA ASN A 29 38.01 46.83 -44.58
C ASN A 29 36.57 46.33 -44.37
N ILE A 30 35.67 46.54 -45.34
CA ILE A 30 34.31 45.99 -45.31
C ILE A 30 34.33 44.46 -45.36
N ILE A 31 35.14 43.86 -46.24
CA ILE A 31 35.28 42.40 -46.34
C ILE A 31 35.83 41.82 -45.03
N ILE A 32 36.86 42.45 -44.44
CA ILE A 32 37.41 42.04 -43.14
C ILE A 32 36.35 42.13 -42.04
N LEU A 33 35.57 43.22 -42.00
CA LEU A 33 34.49 43.38 -41.02
C LEU A 33 33.43 42.29 -41.18
N VAL A 34 33.02 41.97 -42.40
CA VAL A 34 32.05 40.91 -42.70
C VAL A 34 32.60 39.54 -42.28
N ILE A 35 33.88 39.26 -42.52
CA ILE A 35 34.53 38.02 -42.06
C ILE A 35 34.56 37.95 -40.54
N ILE A 36 34.90 39.04 -39.85
CA ILE A 36 34.91 39.09 -38.38
C ILE A 36 33.50 38.84 -37.82
N ILE A 37 32.48 39.45 -38.40
CA ILE A 37 31.08 39.24 -38.01
C ILE A 37 30.67 37.79 -38.27
N ALA A 38 31.04 37.22 -39.43
CA ALA A 38 30.72 35.84 -39.76
C ALA A 38 31.41 34.84 -38.82
N VAL A 39 32.68 35.06 -38.48
CA VAL A 39 33.42 34.23 -37.50
C VAL A 39 32.84 34.40 -36.09
N GLY A 40 32.49 35.63 -35.70
CA GLY A 40 31.83 35.89 -34.42
C GLY A 40 30.48 35.19 -34.30
N ALA A 41 29.64 35.28 -35.34
CA ALA A 41 28.36 34.56 -35.41
C ALA A 41 28.57 33.04 -35.39
N TYR A 42 29.57 32.53 -36.09
CA TYR A 42 29.92 31.10 -36.09
C TYR A 42 30.35 30.62 -34.70
N LEU A 43 31.17 31.38 -33.97
CA LEU A 43 31.56 31.04 -32.60
C LEU A 43 30.37 31.06 -31.63
N LEU A 44 29.41 31.97 -31.82
CA LEU A 44 28.19 32.03 -31.01
C LEU A 44 27.28 30.81 -31.22
N THR A 45 27.37 30.09 -32.35
CA THR A 45 26.63 28.84 -32.55
C THR A 45 27.07 27.71 -31.60
N GLY A 46 28.21 27.88 -30.91
CA GLY A 46 28.70 26.95 -29.89
C GLY A 46 28.08 27.14 -28.50
N VAL A 47 27.25 28.15 -28.29
CA VAL A 47 26.58 28.38 -27.00
C VAL A 47 25.34 27.49 -26.90
N TYR A 48 25.22 26.73 -25.82
CA TYR A 48 24.07 25.88 -25.55
C TYR A 48 23.65 25.97 -24.08
N GLN A 49 22.40 25.64 -23.82
CA GLN A 49 21.81 25.64 -22.48
C GLN A 49 21.38 24.23 -22.11
N VAL A 50 21.67 23.85 -20.87
CA VAL A 50 21.30 22.56 -20.29
C VAL A 50 20.29 22.81 -19.17
N GLY A 51 19.16 22.08 -19.21
CA GLY A 51 18.10 22.17 -18.22
C GLY A 51 18.52 21.68 -16.82
N PRO A 52 17.72 21.98 -15.78
CA PRO A 52 18.02 21.59 -14.39
C PRO A 52 17.93 20.07 -14.14
N SER A 53 17.19 19.34 -14.98
CA SER A 53 17.07 17.87 -14.95
C SER A 53 18.01 17.16 -15.92
N GLU A 54 18.76 17.93 -16.70
CA GLU A 54 19.49 17.43 -17.86
C GLU A 54 21.00 17.52 -17.66
N VAL A 55 21.70 16.70 -18.42
CA VAL A 55 23.15 16.68 -18.53
C VAL A 55 23.52 16.64 -20.00
N ALA A 56 24.52 17.43 -20.39
CA ALA A 56 25.03 17.45 -21.76
C ALA A 56 26.33 16.66 -21.88
N LEU A 57 26.39 15.79 -22.88
CA LEU A 57 27.56 14.99 -23.25
C LEU A 57 28.20 15.62 -24.47
N VAL A 58 29.40 16.18 -24.29
CA VAL A 58 30.15 16.83 -25.36
C VAL A 58 30.99 15.79 -26.08
N LYS A 59 30.80 15.71 -27.40
CA LYS A 59 31.59 14.93 -28.33
C LYS A 59 32.61 15.82 -29.02
N THR A 60 33.84 15.35 -29.15
CA THR A 60 34.88 15.98 -29.99
C THR A 60 35.20 15.04 -31.14
N PHE A 61 34.97 15.49 -32.38
CA PHE A 61 35.07 14.65 -33.59
C PHE A 61 34.33 13.30 -33.49
N GLY A 62 33.20 13.26 -32.78
CA GLY A 62 32.39 12.07 -32.60
C GLY A 62 32.76 11.18 -31.41
N ALA A 63 33.92 11.37 -30.78
CA ALA A 63 34.29 10.68 -29.55
C ALA A 63 33.80 11.45 -28.31
N TYR A 64 33.31 10.74 -27.29
CA TYR A 64 32.96 11.33 -26.00
C TYR A 64 34.19 12.01 -25.37
N SER A 65 34.00 13.25 -24.88
CA SER A 65 35.07 14.06 -24.31
C SER A 65 34.79 14.45 -22.86
N SER A 66 33.61 15.02 -22.59
CA SER A 66 33.27 15.50 -21.25
C SER A 66 31.76 15.58 -21.02
N THR A 67 31.39 15.47 -19.76
CA THR A 67 30.02 15.66 -19.27
C THR A 67 29.86 17.01 -18.59
N THR A 68 28.79 17.71 -18.93
CA THR A 68 28.52 19.08 -18.51
C THR A 68 27.15 19.17 -17.84
N GLY A 69 27.10 19.72 -16.62
CA GLY A 69 25.86 19.84 -15.84
C GLY A 69 24.94 21.00 -16.25
N PRO A 70 23.86 21.27 -15.48
CA PRO A 70 22.91 22.33 -15.77
C PRO A 70 23.55 23.71 -15.87
N GLY A 71 23.11 24.53 -16.83
CA GLY A 71 23.63 25.89 -17.04
C GLY A 71 23.87 26.24 -18.50
N ILE A 72 24.48 27.41 -18.72
CA ILE A 72 24.89 27.87 -20.05
C ILE A 72 26.35 27.49 -20.26
N HIS A 73 26.62 26.82 -21.36
CA HIS A 73 27.95 26.31 -21.69
C HIS A 73 28.33 26.66 -23.12
N LEU A 74 29.63 26.59 -23.40
CA LEU A 74 30.20 26.90 -24.71
C LEU A 74 31.03 25.69 -25.17
N HIS A 75 30.75 25.20 -26.37
CA HIS A 75 31.61 24.24 -27.07
C HIS A 75 32.07 24.83 -28.42
N LEU A 76 33.09 24.23 -29.03
CA LEU A 76 33.51 24.64 -30.37
C LEU A 76 32.39 24.34 -31.38
N PRO A 77 32.07 25.24 -32.32
CA PRO A 77 31.03 25.02 -33.31
C PRO A 77 31.33 23.82 -34.23
N TYR A 78 30.28 23.26 -34.83
CA TYR A 78 30.37 22.12 -35.75
C TYR A 78 31.33 22.43 -36.90
N PRO A 79 32.29 21.54 -37.26
CA PRO A 79 32.30 20.08 -37.02
C PRO A 79 33.19 19.60 -35.87
N PHE A 80 33.80 20.50 -35.09
CA PHE A 80 34.80 20.10 -34.08
C PHE A 80 34.16 19.43 -32.87
N GLN A 81 33.09 20.02 -32.35
CA GLN A 81 32.35 19.50 -31.21
C GLN A 81 30.84 19.50 -31.47
N SER A 82 30.16 18.53 -30.84
CA SER A 82 28.70 18.44 -30.77
C SER A 82 28.29 18.02 -29.37
N HIS A 83 27.02 18.21 -29.01
CA HIS A 83 26.51 17.81 -27.71
C HIS A 83 25.25 16.94 -27.85
N VAL A 84 25.01 16.10 -26.85
CA VAL A 84 23.76 15.34 -26.66
C VAL A 84 23.26 15.63 -25.27
N ILE A 85 21.99 16.00 -25.14
CA ILE A 85 21.35 16.30 -23.86
C ILE A 85 20.57 15.07 -23.44
N VAL A 86 20.74 14.64 -22.19
CA VAL A 86 20.04 13.51 -21.59
C VAL A 86 19.41 13.96 -20.27
N ASP A 87 18.14 13.64 -20.06
CA ASP A 87 17.47 13.85 -18.78
C ASP A 87 17.80 12.69 -17.83
N VAL A 88 18.45 13.00 -16.71
CA VAL A 88 18.89 12.01 -15.71
C VAL A 88 18.06 12.07 -14.43
N ARG A 89 17.17 13.06 -14.27
CA ARG A 89 16.40 13.27 -13.02
C ARG A 89 14.94 12.90 -13.15
N THR A 90 14.39 12.93 -14.35
CA THR A 90 13.00 12.57 -14.60
C THR A 90 12.80 11.07 -14.49
N ILE A 91 11.76 10.66 -13.76
CA ILE A 91 11.32 9.26 -13.69
C ILE A 91 10.38 9.04 -14.87
N ASN A 92 10.82 8.25 -15.82
CA ASN A 92 10.05 7.82 -16.97
C ASN A 92 9.13 6.66 -16.57
N LYS A 93 7.96 6.58 -17.22
CA LYS A 93 6.97 5.53 -16.99
C LYS A 93 6.69 4.83 -18.30
N ILE A 94 6.81 3.51 -18.30
CA ILE A 94 6.39 2.64 -19.40
C ILE A 94 5.16 1.88 -18.96
N GLU A 95 4.11 1.95 -19.76
CA GLU A 95 2.86 1.22 -19.57
C GLU A 95 2.92 -0.06 -20.42
N ILE A 96 2.60 -1.20 -19.82
CA ILE A 96 2.58 -2.52 -20.46
C ILE A 96 1.17 -3.08 -20.34
N GLY A 97 0.60 -3.54 -21.45
CA GLY A 97 -0.74 -4.12 -21.49
C GLY A 97 -1.88 -3.10 -21.59
N PHE A 98 -1.59 -1.81 -21.43
CA PHE A 98 -2.56 -0.74 -21.59
C PHE A 98 -1.91 0.56 -22.08
N ARG A 99 -2.72 1.48 -22.56
CA ARG A 99 -2.32 2.85 -22.93
C ARG A 99 -3.26 3.88 -22.35
N THR A 100 -2.70 4.87 -21.67
CA THR A 100 -3.44 6.05 -21.23
C THR A 100 -3.75 6.95 -22.43
N THR A 101 -5.02 7.02 -22.84
CA THR A 101 -5.46 7.85 -24.00
C THR A 101 -5.93 9.25 -23.60
N SER A 102 -6.38 9.43 -22.36
CA SER A 102 -6.77 10.74 -21.84
C SER A 102 -6.47 10.84 -20.35
N SER A 103 -5.68 11.85 -19.97
CA SER A 103 -5.31 12.19 -18.60
C SER A 103 -6.07 13.44 -18.13
N GLY A 104 -7.41 13.36 -18.20
CA GLY A 104 -8.35 14.41 -17.78
C GLY A 104 -9.01 14.16 -16.41
N ARG A 105 -10.26 14.61 -16.22
CA ARG A 105 -11.04 14.34 -14.99
C ARG A 105 -11.37 12.86 -14.76
N THR A 106 -11.37 12.07 -15.83
CA THR A 106 -11.48 10.60 -15.80
C THR A 106 -10.37 10.07 -16.69
N THR A 107 -9.45 9.30 -16.11
CA THR A 107 -8.41 8.61 -16.88
C THR A 107 -9.06 7.49 -17.69
N SER A 108 -8.81 7.47 -19.01
CA SER A 108 -9.28 6.40 -19.90
C SER A 108 -8.09 5.59 -20.40
N TYR A 109 -8.21 4.27 -20.32
CA TYR A 109 -7.20 3.32 -20.77
C TYR A 109 -7.70 2.55 -21.98
N VAL A 110 -6.79 2.20 -22.88
CA VAL A 110 -7.03 1.25 -23.97
C VAL A 110 -6.19 0.01 -23.69
N PHE A 111 -6.87 -1.13 -23.56
CA PHE A 111 -6.23 -2.43 -23.37
C PHE A 111 -5.47 -2.86 -24.63
N VAL A 112 -4.25 -3.38 -24.46
CA VAL A 112 -3.39 -3.87 -25.55
C VAL A 112 -3.17 -5.37 -25.36
N GLU A 113 -4.04 -6.17 -25.98
CA GLU A 113 -4.11 -7.62 -25.83
C GLU A 113 -2.76 -8.32 -26.09
N GLU A 114 -2.02 -7.91 -27.13
CA GLU A 114 -0.71 -8.50 -27.48
C GLU A 114 0.35 -8.34 -26.37
N GLU A 115 0.24 -7.30 -25.54
CA GLU A 115 1.17 -7.02 -24.45
C GLU A 115 0.70 -7.58 -23.12
N ALA A 116 -0.62 -7.61 -22.90
CA ALA A 116 -1.24 -7.98 -21.64
C ALA A 116 -1.48 -9.49 -21.50
N GLU A 117 -1.80 -10.19 -22.59
CA GLU A 117 -2.16 -11.61 -22.50
C GLU A 117 -0.92 -12.50 -22.29
N MET A 118 -0.97 -13.28 -21.21
CA MET A 118 0.10 -14.19 -20.80
C MET A 118 -0.50 -15.51 -20.34
N ILE A 119 0.32 -16.56 -20.40
CA ILE A 119 -0.02 -17.90 -19.92
C ILE A 119 0.77 -18.16 -18.65
N THR A 120 0.06 -18.52 -17.58
CA THR A 120 0.65 -18.93 -16.30
C THR A 120 1.22 -20.35 -16.36
N GLY A 121 2.04 -20.73 -15.38
CA GLY A 121 2.64 -22.06 -15.29
C GLY A 121 1.61 -23.20 -15.16
N ASP A 122 0.41 -22.89 -14.66
CA ASP A 122 -0.73 -23.81 -14.58
C ASP A 122 -1.69 -23.69 -15.78
N GLN A 123 -1.22 -23.14 -16.91
CA GLN A 123 -1.90 -23.08 -18.21
C GLN A 123 -3.17 -22.21 -18.24
N ASN A 124 -3.30 -21.25 -17.32
CA ASN A 124 -4.35 -20.26 -17.38
C ASN A 124 -3.91 -19.08 -18.26
N ILE A 125 -4.84 -18.54 -19.04
CA ILE A 125 -4.64 -17.29 -19.76
C ILE A 125 -5.06 -16.16 -18.80
N ILE A 126 -4.24 -15.13 -18.70
CA ILE A 126 -4.52 -13.92 -17.92
C ILE A 126 -4.08 -12.67 -18.64
N SER A 127 -4.76 -11.57 -18.31
CA SER A 127 -4.43 -10.23 -18.75
C SER A 127 -3.69 -9.51 -17.63
N ILE A 128 -2.47 -9.07 -17.89
CA ILE A 128 -1.63 -8.34 -16.93
C ILE A 128 -1.37 -6.92 -17.41
N GLU A 129 -1.64 -5.96 -16.53
CA GLU A 129 -1.26 -4.57 -16.73
C GLU A 129 -0.11 -4.21 -15.77
N ALA A 130 0.95 -3.61 -16.31
CA ALA A 130 2.11 -3.22 -15.51
C ALA A 130 2.61 -1.81 -15.83
N ILE A 131 3.15 -1.13 -14.82
CA ILE A 131 3.89 0.13 -15.00
C ILE A 131 5.33 -0.08 -14.57
N VAL A 132 6.27 0.18 -15.47
CA VAL A 132 7.70 0.17 -15.17
C VAL A 132 8.19 1.60 -15.06
N GLN A 133 8.74 1.95 -13.90
CA GLN A 133 9.35 3.23 -13.66
C GLN A 133 10.87 3.11 -13.72
N TYR A 134 11.48 3.94 -14.55
CA TYR A 134 12.93 3.94 -14.72
C TYR A 134 13.44 5.37 -14.80
N ARG A 135 14.75 5.53 -14.58
CA ARG A 135 15.47 6.77 -14.83
C ARG A 135 16.81 6.46 -15.47
N VAL A 136 17.39 7.45 -16.12
CA VAL A 136 18.77 7.34 -16.61
C VAL A 136 19.72 7.59 -15.43
N SER A 137 20.57 6.62 -15.13
CA SER A 137 21.59 6.69 -14.07
C SER A 137 22.95 7.06 -14.66
N ASP A 138 23.38 6.38 -15.72
CA ASP A 138 24.58 6.74 -16.47
C ASP A 138 24.18 7.34 -17.84
N PRO A 139 24.34 8.67 -18.03
CA PRO A 139 23.99 9.31 -19.29
C PRO A 139 24.92 8.91 -20.44
N VAL A 140 26.18 8.55 -20.16
CA VAL A 140 27.17 8.19 -21.18
C VAL A 140 26.74 6.88 -21.86
N ASP A 141 26.54 5.85 -21.05
CA ASP A 141 26.08 4.54 -21.50
C ASP A 141 24.74 4.65 -22.23
N TYR A 142 23.78 5.39 -21.66
CA TYR A 142 22.48 5.60 -22.28
C TYR A 142 22.55 6.30 -23.65
N ALA A 143 23.41 7.30 -23.81
CA ALA A 143 23.49 8.07 -25.05
C ALA A 143 24.28 7.37 -26.18
N PHE A 144 25.15 6.42 -25.85
CA PHE A 144 26.07 5.81 -26.81
C PHE A 144 25.82 4.32 -27.05
N ASN A 145 25.29 3.59 -26.07
CA ASN A 145 25.01 2.16 -26.19
C ASN A 145 23.54 1.88 -26.56
N VAL A 146 22.64 2.83 -26.32
CA VAL A 146 21.19 2.67 -26.50
C VAL A 146 20.66 3.60 -27.59
N ILE A 147 19.86 3.05 -28.51
CA ILE A 147 19.22 3.84 -29.59
C ILE A 147 17.84 4.35 -29.16
N GLN A 148 17.01 3.46 -28.60
CA GLN A 148 15.64 3.73 -28.13
C GLN A 148 15.48 3.09 -26.75
N GLY A 149 15.76 3.87 -25.70
CA GLY A 149 15.79 3.36 -24.33
C GLY A 149 14.41 2.99 -23.79
N ASP A 150 13.40 3.75 -24.17
CA ASP A 150 11.99 3.49 -23.93
C ASP A 150 11.53 2.15 -24.52
N ASP A 151 11.83 1.88 -25.81
CA ASP A 151 11.48 0.61 -26.45
C ASP A 151 12.28 -0.56 -25.86
N LEU A 152 13.57 -0.35 -25.54
CA LEU A 152 14.40 -1.37 -24.92
C LEU A 152 13.86 -1.79 -23.54
N VAL A 153 13.52 -0.82 -22.69
CA VAL A 153 12.92 -1.08 -21.37
C VAL A 153 11.58 -1.77 -21.54
N LYS A 154 10.74 -1.32 -22.48
CA LYS A 154 9.43 -1.92 -22.75
C LYS A 154 9.55 -3.40 -23.15
N LEU A 155 10.33 -3.70 -24.20
CA LEU A 155 10.50 -5.06 -24.72
C LEU A 155 11.13 -6.00 -23.68
N THR A 156 12.12 -5.51 -22.94
CA THR A 156 12.76 -6.29 -21.86
C THR A 156 11.75 -6.57 -20.75
N SER A 157 10.97 -5.57 -20.35
CA SER A 157 9.97 -5.72 -19.30
C SER A 157 8.87 -6.69 -19.70
N GLU A 158 8.38 -6.62 -20.95
CA GLU A 158 7.42 -7.59 -21.50
C GLU A 158 7.97 -9.02 -21.49
N SER A 159 9.23 -9.20 -21.88
CA SER A 159 9.88 -10.50 -21.88
C SER A 159 10.02 -11.07 -20.46
N VAL A 160 10.52 -10.26 -19.52
CA VAL A 160 10.71 -10.69 -18.12
C VAL A 160 9.38 -10.96 -17.44
N LEU A 161 8.38 -10.09 -17.62
CA LEU A 161 7.04 -10.32 -17.07
C LEU A 161 6.46 -11.63 -17.59
N ARG A 162 6.56 -11.87 -18.90
CA ARG A 162 6.06 -13.10 -19.52
C ARG A 162 6.78 -14.35 -19.00
N GLU A 163 8.09 -14.27 -18.78
CA GLU A 163 8.85 -15.36 -18.15
C GLU A 163 8.40 -15.59 -16.69
N MET A 164 8.33 -14.53 -15.89
CA MET A 164 7.96 -14.63 -14.47
C MET A 164 6.56 -15.19 -14.27
N VAL A 165 5.61 -14.79 -15.12
CA VAL A 165 4.23 -15.27 -15.09
C VAL A 165 4.15 -16.73 -15.51
N ALA A 166 4.91 -17.15 -16.53
CA ALA A 166 4.97 -18.54 -16.97
C ALA A 166 5.56 -19.49 -15.90
N LEU A 167 6.30 -18.98 -14.92
CA LEU A 167 6.85 -19.77 -13.82
C LEU A 167 5.91 -19.88 -12.60
N LEU A 168 4.80 -19.13 -12.58
CA LEU A 168 3.92 -19.01 -11.41
C LEU A 168 2.52 -19.54 -11.71
N GLU A 169 1.84 -19.98 -10.65
CA GLU A 169 0.43 -20.39 -10.69
C GLU A 169 -0.47 -19.16 -10.62
N LEU A 170 -1.65 -19.23 -11.23
CA LEU A 170 -2.62 -18.13 -11.29
C LEU A 170 -2.91 -17.51 -9.91
N GLU A 171 -3.18 -18.36 -8.91
CA GLU A 171 -3.52 -17.92 -7.55
C GLU A 171 -2.42 -17.06 -6.90
N LYS A 172 -1.15 -17.36 -7.19
CA LYS A 172 0.00 -16.63 -6.64
C LYS A 172 0.14 -15.25 -7.28
N VAL A 173 -0.10 -15.15 -8.59
CA VAL A 173 -0.06 -13.88 -9.34
C VAL A 173 -1.20 -12.96 -8.91
N LEU A 174 -2.39 -13.51 -8.60
CA LEU A 174 -3.57 -12.75 -8.18
C LEU A 174 -3.54 -12.26 -6.73
N THR A 175 -2.84 -12.95 -5.82
CA THR A 175 -2.98 -12.72 -4.37
C THR A 175 -1.69 -12.22 -3.71
N THR A 176 -0.96 -13.12 -3.05
CA THR A 176 0.01 -12.81 -1.99
C THR A 176 1.41 -12.56 -2.54
N GLU A 177 1.68 -12.94 -3.78
CA GLU A 177 3.01 -12.83 -4.37
C GLU A 177 3.15 -11.67 -5.35
N ARG A 178 2.09 -10.90 -5.64
CA ARG A 178 2.14 -9.76 -6.59
C ARG A 178 3.31 -8.80 -6.34
N ASP A 179 3.52 -8.41 -5.07
CA ASP A 179 4.64 -7.53 -4.71
C ASP A 179 6.00 -8.22 -4.89
N LYS A 180 6.09 -9.52 -4.57
CA LYS A 180 7.32 -10.31 -4.77
C LYS A 180 7.64 -10.47 -6.25
N VAL A 181 6.63 -10.74 -7.08
CA VAL A 181 6.77 -10.83 -8.54
C VAL A 181 7.24 -9.50 -9.09
N ALA A 182 6.64 -8.39 -8.66
CA ALA A 182 7.05 -7.06 -9.08
C ALA A 182 8.51 -6.74 -8.70
N MET A 183 8.92 -7.04 -7.47
CA MET A 183 10.29 -6.85 -7.01
C MET A 183 11.30 -7.73 -7.78
N GLU A 184 10.97 -9.01 -7.97
CA GLU A 184 11.85 -9.94 -8.70
C GLU A 184 11.94 -9.57 -10.19
N THR A 185 10.82 -9.14 -10.78
CA THR A 185 10.79 -8.60 -12.14
C THR A 185 11.68 -7.37 -12.26
N ALA A 186 11.58 -6.41 -11.33
CA ALA A 186 12.44 -5.22 -11.33
C ALA A 186 13.93 -5.60 -11.24
N ARG A 187 14.26 -6.59 -10.40
CA ARG A 187 15.62 -7.13 -10.25
C ARG A 187 16.13 -7.73 -11.56
N ARG A 188 15.33 -8.59 -12.20
CA ARG A 188 15.65 -9.24 -13.49
C ARG A 188 15.83 -8.23 -14.62
N ILE A 189 14.94 -7.23 -14.72
CA ILE A 189 15.07 -6.16 -15.72
C ILE A 189 16.37 -5.39 -15.48
N GLN A 190 16.70 -5.06 -14.23
CA GLN A 190 17.95 -4.38 -13.91
C GLN A 190 19.19 -5.21 -14.29
N GLU A 191 19.18 -6.52 -14.06
CA GLU A 191 20.26 -7.42 -14.50
C GLU A 191 20.47 -7.32 -16.01
N ILE A 192 19.40 -7.42 -16.80
CA ILE A 192 19.48 -7.32 -18.27
C ILE A 192 19.92 -5.92 -18.71
N MET A 193 19.44 -4.85 -18.08
CA MET A 193 19.87 -3.48 -18.40
C MET A 193 21.35 -3.23 -18.09
N ASN A 194 21.88 -3.88 -17.05
CA ASN A 194 23.30 -3.83 -16.71
C ASN A 194 24.13 -4.61 -17.72
N ASP A 195 23.66 -5.79 -18.15
CA ASP A 195 24.34 -6.61 -19.15
C ASP A 195 24.43 -5.91 -20.52
N TYR A 196 23.43 -5.09 -20.86
CA TYR A 196 23.44 -4.25 -22.06
C TYR A 196 24.21 -2.94 -21.89
N GLU A 197 24.77 -2.67 -20.70
CA GLU A 197 25.44 -1.40 -20.39
C GLU A 197 24.55 -0.22 -20.81
N ALA A 198 23.26 -0.27 -20.48
CA ALA A 198 22.26 0.67 -20.97
C ALA A 198 22.26 1.99 -20.20
N GLY A 199 22.92 2.06 -19.04
CA GLY A 199 22.88 3.23 -18.15
C GLY A 199 21.51 3.52 -17.52
N ILE A 200 20.57 2.56 -17.57
CA ILE A 200 19.21 2.69 -17.07
C ILE A 200 19.09 2.07 -15.67
N GLN A 201 18.49 2.80 -14.75
CA GLN A 201 18.11 2.32 -13.42
C GLN A 201 16.60 2.12 -13.36
N ILE A 202 16.18 0.91 -13.03
CA ILE A 202 14.79 0.58 -12.71
C ILE A 202 14.53 1.01 -11.26
N GLU A 203 13.51 1.85 -11.08
CA GLU A 203 13.09 2.34 -9.78
C GLU A 203 12.07 1.38 -9.17
N ASN A 204 10.97 1.14 -9.89
CA ASN A 204 9.88 0.30 -9.43
C ASN A 204 9.16 -0.35 -10.61
N VAL A 205 8.63 -1.55 -10.39
CA VAL A 205 7.66 -2.19 -11.27
C VAL A 205 6.36 -2.31 -10.50
N TYR A 206 5.25 -1.93 -11.10
CA TYR A 206 3.93 -1.96 -10.48
C TYR A 206 2.98 -2.89 -11.24
N LEU A 207 2.52 -3.88 -10.50
CA LEU A 207 1.42 -4.82 -10.67
C LEU A 207 0.05 -4.49 -11.27
N GLN A 208 -0.27 -3.33 -11.86
CA GLN A 208 -1.62 -2.70 -11.82
C GLN A 208 -2.87 -3.60 -11.73
N ASP A 209 -3.14 -4.44 -12.72
CA ASP A 209 -4.29 -5.33 -12.71
C ASP A 209 -3.92 -6.70 -13.27
N VAL A 210 -4.52 -7.75 -12.70
CA VAL A 210 -4.35 -9.12 -13.15
C VAL A 210 -5.74 -9.74 -13.17
N THR A 211 -6.29 -9.92 -14.37
CA THR A 211 -7.64 -10.43 -14.53
C THR A 211 -7.66 -11.67 -15.44
N PRO A 212 -8.46 -12.69 -15.09
CA PRO A 212 -8.74 -13.77 -16.03
C PRO A 212 -9.64 -13.25 -17.17
N PRO A 213 -9.67 -13.92 -18.33
CA PRO A 213 -10.50 -13.49 -19.46
C PRO A 213 -11.96 -13.32 -19.08
N ASP A 214 -12.60 -12.26 -19.58
CA ASP A 214 -14.02 -11.95 -19.35
C ASP A 214 -14.98 -13.16 -19.41
N PRO A 215 -14.89 -14.10 -20.38
CA PRO A 215 -15.83 -15.22 -20.43
C PRO A 215 -15.72 -16.20 -19.25
N VAL A 216 -14.59 -16.25 -18.53
CA VAL A 216 -14.36 -17.21 -17.44
C VAL A 216 -14.52 -16.61 -16.05
N VAL A 217 -14.54 -15.28 -15.91
CA VAL A 217 -14.68 -14.57 -14.63
C VAL A 217 -15.85 -15.10 -13.78
N PRO A 218 -17.08 -15.30 -14.31
CA PRO A 218 -18.19 -15.77 -13.49
C PRO A 218 -17.97 -17.17 -12.89
N ALA A 219 -17.25 -18.04 -13.60
CA ALA A 219 -16.95 -19.38 -13.12
C ALA A 219 -15.85 -19.37 -12.03
N PHE A 220 -14.87 -18.47 -12.15
CA PHE A 220 -13.86 -18.24 -11.11
C PHE A 220 -14.48 -17.69 -9.82
N ASP A 221 -15.38 -16.71 -9.96
CA ASP A 221 -16.10 -16.14 -8.83
C ASP A 221 -16.93 -17.20 -8.11
N ASP A 222 -17.58 -18.10 -8.86
CA ASP A 222 -18.35 -19.21 -8.28
C ASP A 222 -17.48 -20.18 -7.46
N VAL A 223 -16.29 -20.55 -7.96
CA VAL A 223 -15.34 -21.41 -7.22
C VAL A 223 -14.83 -20.72 -5.96
N ASN A 224 -14.54 -19.42 -6.03
CA ASN A 224 -14.08 -18.64 -4.88
C ASN A 224 -15.18 -18.52 -3.82
N ASN A 225 -16.41 -18.23 -4.24
CA ASN A 225 -17.58 -18.19 -3.37
C ASN A 225 -17.80 -19.56 -2.71
N ALA A 226 -17.73 -20.65 -3.48
CA ALA A 226 -17.87 -22.01 -2.93
C ALA A 226 -16.78 -22.36 -1.90
N ARG A 227 -15.52 -21.95 -2.12
CA ARG A 227 -14.43 -22.10 -1.13
C ARG A 227 -14.70 -21.26 0.13
N GLN A 228 -15.19 -20.04 -0.03
CA GLN A 228 -15.56 -19.18 1.10
C GLN A 228 -16.73 -19.75 1.90
N ASP A 229 -17.73 -20.29 1.22
CA ASP A 229 -18.87 -20.97 1.83
C ASP A 229 -18.45 -22.25 2.56
N GLN A 230 -17.53 -23.03 1.98
CA GLN A 230 -16.92 -24.18 2.63
C GLN A 230 -16.22 -23.77 3.93
N GLN A 231 -15.36 -22.76 3.87
CA GLN A 231 -14.62 -22.28 5.04
C GLN A 231 -15.58 -21.73 6.11
N THR A 232 -16.63 -21.02 5.69
CA THR A 232 -17.68 -20.53 6.59
C THR A 232 -18.40 -21.69 7.28
N SER A 233 -18.79 -22.72 6.52
CA SER A 233 -19.45 -23.92 7.04
C SER A 233 -18.56 -24.66 8.05
N ILE A 234 -17.26 -24.79 7.78
CA ILE A 234 -16.28 -25.37 8.72
C ILE A 234 -16.20 -24.54 9.99
N ASN A 235 -16.11 -23.22 9.87
CA ASN A 235 -16.01 -22.31 11.01
C ASN A 235 -17.28 -22.34 11.86
N GLU A 236 -18.46 -22.44 11.25
CA GLU A 236 -19.74 -22.58 11.93
C GLU A 236 -19.85 -23.92 12.65
N ALA A 237 -19.44 -25.02 12.01
CA ALA A 237 -19.41 -26.34 12.64
C ALA A 237 -18.46 -26.37 13.85
N GLN A 238 -17.27 -25.77 13.73
CA GLN A 238 -16.33 -25.62 14.85
C GLN A 238 -16.91 -24.74 15.96
N ARG A 239 -17.55 -23.62 15.62
CA ARG A 239 -18.23 -22.75 16.59
C ARG A 239 -19.31 -23.52 17.35
N TYR A 240 -20.13 -24.30 16.65
CA TYR A 240 -21.18 -25.12 17.24
C TYR A 240 -20.59 -26.18 18.19
N ALA A 241 -19.55 -26.90 17.78
CA ALA A 241 -18.87 -27.87 18.63
C ALA A 241 -18.27 -27.22 19.90
N ASN A 242 -17.61 -26.08 19.72
CA ASN A 242 -17.00 -25.30 20.80
C ASN A 242 -18.03 -24.65 21.74
N ASP A 243 -19.30 -24.59 21.35
CA ASP A 243 -20.38 -24.06 22.17
C ASP A 243 -21.15 -25.19 22.90
N VAL A 244 -21.52 -26.24 22.17
CA VAL A 244 -22.35 -27.33 22.70
C VAL A 244 -21.59 -28.20 23.69
N ILE A 245 -20.33 -28.55 23.40
CA ILE A 245 -19.56 -29.46 24.27
C ILE A 245 -19.33 -28.83 25.65
N PRO A 246 -18.77 -27.61 25.79
CA PRO A 246 -18.53 -27.02 27.11
C PRO A 246 -19.82 -26.71 27.86
N ARG A 247 -20.90 -26.38 27.15
CA ARG A 247 -22.22 -26.15 27.77
C ARG A 247 -22.79 -27.43 28.37
N ALA A 248 -22.74 -28.54 27.62
CA ALA A 248 -23.19 -29.84 28.10
C ALA A 248 -22.35 -30.35 29.27
N GLU A 249 -21.03 -30.17 29.22
CA GLU A 249 -20.13 -30.49 30.33
C GLU A 249 -20.43 -29.63 31.57
N GLY A 250 -20.63 -28.33 31.38
CA GLY A 250 -21.00 -27.41 32.45
C GLY A 250 -22.34 -27.77 33.11
N GLU A 251 -23.33 -28.19 32.31
CA GLU A 251 -24.63 -28.65 32.81
C GLU A 251 -24.51 -29.98 33.58
N ALA A 252 -23.72 -30.93 33.07
CA ALA A 252 -23.45 -32.19 33.78
C ALA A 252 -22.76 -31.96 35.13
N VAL A 253 -21.74 -31.09 35.16
CA VAL A 253 -21.04 -30.70 36.39
C VAL A 253 -21.99 -30.00 37.36
N LYS A 254 -22.86 -29.11 36.86
CA LYS A 254 -23.87 -28.43 37.68
C LYS A 254 -24.82 -29.43 38.34
N ILE A 255 -25.39 -30.38 37.58
CA ILE A 255 -26.30 -31.40 38.11
C ILE A 255 -25.61 -32.22 39.20
N LEU A 256 -24.35 -32.61 38.99
CA LEU A 256 -23.58 -33.38 39.95
C LEU A 256 -23.32 -32.58 41.23
N ASN A 257 -22.95 -31.30 41.10
CA ASN A 257 -22.73 -30.42 42.25
C ASN A 257 -24.03 -30.14 43.01
N ASP A 258 -25.15 -29.93 42.32
CA ASP A 258 -26.48 -29.74 42.94
C ASP A 258 -26.92 -30.99 43.71
N ALA A 259 -26.69 -32.18 43.13
CA ALA A 259 -26.98 -33.45 43.79
C ALA A 259 -26.11 -33.67 45.04
N GLN A 260 -24.81 -33.34 44.96
CA GLN A 260 -23.91 -33.40 46.11
C GLN A 260 -24.33 -32.39 47.18
N ALA A 261 -24.61 -31.15 46.81
CA ALA A 261 -25.06 -30.11 47.73
C ALA A 261 -26.34 -30.53 48.47
N TYR A 262 -27.32 -31.10 47.74
CA TYR A 262 -28.53 -31.65 48.34
C TYR A 262 -28.24 -32.79 49.31
N ALA A 263 -27.38 -33.74 48.95
CA ALA A 263 -27.00 -34.84 49.83
C ALA A 263 -26.32 -34.34 51.12
N TYR A 264 -25.39 -33.39 50.99
CA TYR A 264 -24.75 -32.75 52.14
C TYR A 264 -25.75 -31.97 53.01
N GLU A 265 -26.69 -31.27 52.40
CA GLU A 265 -27.76 -30.57 53.10
C GLU A 265 -28.63 -31.54 53.92
N GLN A 266 -29.05 -32.67 53.31
CA GLN A 266 -29.86 -33.68 53.98
C GLN A 266 -29.12 -34.33 55.15
N ILE A 267 -27.85 -34.73 54.95
CA ILE A 267 -27.01 -35.31 56.01
C ILE A 267 -26.81 -34.30 57.14
N SER A 268 -26.55 -33.03 56.81
CA SER A 268 -26.32 -31.97 57.80
C SER A 268 -27.59 -31.65 58.58
N LYS A 269 -28.76 -31.60 57.93
CA LYS A 269 -30.05 -31.43 58.60
C LYS A 269 -30.35 -32.60 59.53
N ALA A 270 -30.21 -33.84 59.06
CA ALA A 270 -30.43 -35.04 59.86
C ALA A 270 -29.48 -35.12 61.06
N THR A 271 -28.19 -34.80 60.87
CA THR A 271 -27.20 -34.76 61.95
C THR A 271 -27.51 -33.66 62.96
N GLY A 272 -27.90 -32.47 62.48
CA GLY A 272 -28.32 -31.37 63.34
C GLY A 272 -29.59 -31.69 64.13
N GLU A 273 -30.57 -32.37 63.53
CA GLU A 273 -31.78 -32.86 64.20
C GLU A 273 -31.48 -33.93 65.24
N ALA A 274 -30.64 -34.91 64.90
CA ALA A 274 -30.21 -35.95 65.81
C ALA A 274 -29.46 -35.39 67.02
N GLU A 275 -28.56 -34.42 66.80
CA GLU A 275 -27.82 -33.77 67.88
C GLU A 275 -28.75 -32.91 68.75
N ARG A 276 -29.68 -32.15 68.14
CA ARG A 276 -30.72 -31.42 68.89
C ARG A 276 -31.54 -32.36 69.76
N PHE A 277 -31.95 -33.52 69.23
CA PHE A 277 -32.69 -34.53 69.97
C PHE A 277 -31.85 -35.13 71.10
N ARG A 278 -30.57 -35.42 70.86
CA ARG A 278 -29.64 -35.96 71.87
C ARG A 278 -29.48 -35.02 73.06
N ILE A 279 -29.26 -33.72 72.79
CA ILE A 279 -29.17 -32.69 73.82
C ILE A 279 -30.49 -32.58 74.60
N MET A 280 -31.63 -32.57 73.91
CA MET A 280 -32.95 -32.52 74.54
C MET A 280 -33.22 -33.74 75.44
N LEU A 281 -32.85 -34.94 74.99
CA LEU A 281 -32.98 -36.18 75.75
C LEU A 281 -32.10 -36.18 77.01
N GLU A 282 -30.89 -35.62 76.91
CA GLU A 282 -30.00 -35.49 78.07
C GLU A 282 -30.61 -34.58 79.14
N GLU A 283 -31.17 -33.44 78.75
CA GLU A 283 -31.85 -32.52 79.68
C GLU A 283 -33.16 -33.10 80.24
N TYR A 284 -33.94 -33.81 79.42
CA TYR A 284 -35.13 -34.53 79.87
C TYR A 284 -34.80 -35.56 80.95
N ARG A 285 -33.69 -36.29 80.81
CA ARG A 285 -33.22 -37.27 81.82
C ARG A 285 -32.76 -36.61 83.11
N LYS A 286 -32.28 -35.36 83.08
CA LYS A 286 -31.89 -34.60 84.27
C LYS A 286 -33.12 -34.04 85.01
N SER A 287 -34.12 -33.54 84.28
CA SER A 287 -35.35 -32.98 84.87
C SER A 287 -36.54 -33.14 83.91
N GLU A 288 -37.38 -34.13 84.17
CA GLU A 288 -38.49 -34.53 83.30
C GLU A 288 -39.63 -33.50 83.25
N GLU A 289 -40.11 -33.04 84.41
CA GLU A 289 -41.28 -32.16 84.50
C GLU A 289 -41.03 -30.77 83.90
N ILE A 290 -39.85 -30.19 84.18
CA ILE A 290 -39.47 -28.85 83.70
C ILE A 290 -39.27 -28.86 82.17
N THR A 291 -38.61 -29.90 81.64
CA THR A 291 -38.33 -30.00 80.19
C THR A 291 -39.62 -30.18 79.40
N LYS A 292 -40.55 -31.00 79.88
CA LYS A 292 -41.85 -31.23 79.22
C LYS A 292 -42.70 -29.96 79.18
N ASN A 293 -42.79 -29.24 80.29
CA ASN A 293 -43.54 -27.97 80.36
C ASN A 293 -42.92 -26.93 79.43
N ARG A 294 -41.59 -26.83 79.38
CA ARG A 294 -40.89 -25.93 78.44
C ARG A 294 -41.18 -26.27 76.98
N LEU A 295 -41.12 -27.55 76.59
CA LEU A 295 -41.40 -27.97 75.21
C LEU A 295 -42.83 -27.65 74.78
N ILE A 296 -43.80 -27.81 75.69
CA ILE A 296 -45.20 -27.46 75.43
C ILE A 296 -45.33 -25.94 75.22
N LEU A 297 -44.71 -25.14 76.07
CA LEU A 297 -44.74 -23.68 75.95
C LEU A 297 -44.05 -23.18 74.67
N ASP A 298 -42.87 -23.71 74.34
CA ASP A 298 -42.16 -23.43 73.07
C ASP A 298 -43.01 -23.82 71.85
N SER A 299 -43.70 -24.96 71.92
CA SER A 299 -44.56 -25.43 70.82
C SER A 299 -45.78 -24.54 70.64
N ILE A 300 -46.42 -24.15 71.76
CA ILE A 300 -47.51 -23.18 71.77
C ILE A 300 -47.02 -21.84 71.20
N GLN A 301 -45.87 -21.34 71.62
CA GLN A 301 -45.28 -20.10 71.12
C GLN A 301 -45.05 -20.15 69.60
N LYS A 302 -44.37 -21.19 69.10
CA LYS A 302 -44.11 -21.35 67.64
C LYS A 302 -45.40 -21.49 66.83
N MET A 303 -46.42 -22.15 67.37
CA MET A 303 -47.73 -22.23 66.75
C MET A 303 -48.43 -20.87 66.73
N LEU A 304 -48.36 -20.11 67.83
CA LEU A 304 -48.92 -18.76 67.91
C LEU A 304 -48.22 -17.79 66.94
N GLU A 305 -46.89 -17.83 66.83
CA GLU A 305 -46.10 -17.02 65.89
C GLU A 305 -46.42 -17.32 64.41
N ASN A 306 -46.57 -18.60 64.05
CA ASN A 306 -46.85 -19.01 62.66
C ASN A 306 -48.35 -19.05 62.32
N SER A 307 -49.24 -18.88 63.31
CA SER A 307 -50.68 -18.85 63.06
C SER A 307 -51.17 -17.42 62.86
N LYS A 308 -51.83 -17.18 61.72
CA LYS A 308 -52.69 -16.00 61.57
C LYS A 308 -53.98 -16.26 62.32
N ILE A 309 -54.00 -15.97 63.63
CA ILE A 309 -55.20 -16.13 64.47
C ILE A 309 -56.28 -15.18 63.93
N LYS A 310 -57.32 -15.74 63.32
CA LYS A 310 -58.55 -15.02 62.98
C LYS A 310 -59.62 -15.32 64.02
N VAL A 311 -59.80 -14.42 64.98
CA VAL A 311 -60.97 -14.39 65.87
C VAL A 311 -62.17 -13.84 65.09
N ILE A 312 -63.19 -14.67 64.88
CA ILE A 312 -64.45 -14.25 64.26
C ILE A 312 -65.44 -13.93 65.39
N SER A 313 -65.94 -12.70 65.43
CA SER A 313 -67.01 -12.25 66.33
C SER A 313 -68.38 -12.58 65.72
N GLU A 314 -69.33 -13.06 66.54
CA GLU A 314 -70.69 -13.45 66.13
C GLU A 314 -71.58 -12.30 65.59
N LYS A 315 -71.07 -11.08 65.52
CA LYS A 315 -71.74 -9.93 64.88
C LYS A 315 -70.81 -9.24 63.89
N GLY A 316 -70.71 -9.81 62.69
CA GLY A 316 -70.74 -9.14 61.38
C GLY A 316 -69.85 -7.93 61.06
N ASP A 317 -68.96 -7.47 61.94
CA ASP A 317 -68.07 -6.33 61.67
C ASP A 317 -66.60 -6.73 61.88
N THR A 318 -65.82 -6.57 60.82
CA THR A 318 -64.39 -6.88 60.75
C THR A 318 -63.58 -5.89 61.60
N LEU A 319 -63.02 -6.36 62.71
CA LEU A 319 -61.93 -5.66 63.40
C LEU A 319 -60.59 -6.03 62.74
N ASN A 320 -59.81 -5.01 62.39
CA ASN A 320 -58.42 -5.16 61.93
C ASN A 320 -57.58 -5.80 63.05
N PHE A 321 -56.91 -6.90 62.74
CA PHE A 321 -56.05 -7.59 63.69
C PHE A 321 -54.84 -6.73 64.03
N ILE A 322 -54.64 -6.49 65.33
CA ILE A 322 -53.34 -6.12 65.86
C ILE A 322 -52.47 -7.38 65.77
N ASN A 323 -51.36 -7.29 65.06
CA ASN A 323 -50.35 -8.32 65.02
C ASN A 323 -49.76 -8.44 66.44
N ILE A 324 -49.92 -9.59 67.09
CA ILE A 324 -49.45 -9.80 68.46
C ILE A 324 -47.91 -9.64 68.57
N ALA A 325 -47.18 -9.80 67.45
CA ALA A 325 -45.75 -9.47 67.37
C ALA A 325 -45.45 -8.00 67.71
N GLU A 326 -46.38 -7.08 67.44
CA GLU A 326 -46.20 -5.64 67.66
C GLU A 326 -46.51 -5.22 69.11
N VAL A 327 -47.18 -6.07 69.89
CA VAL A 327 -47.56 -5.79 71.30
C VAL A 327 -46.66 -6.51 72.30
N MET A 328 -46.01 -7.61 71.92
CA MET A 328 -45.10 -8.36 72.81
C MET A 328 -43.65 -7.88 72.82
N GLY A 329 -43.31 -6.79 72.12
CA GLY A 329 -42.07 -6.01 72.28
C GLY A 329 -40.80 -6.83 72.51
N ASP A 330 -40.13 -7.21 71.43
CA ASP A 330 -38.75 -7.69 71.46
C ASP A 330 -37.91 -6.76 70.56
N ASP A 331 -36.83 -6.21 71.12
CA ASP A 331 -35.71 -5.60 70.39
C ASP A 331 -34.91 -6.69 69.64
#